data_AF-A0A7C0U2N6-F1
#
_entry.id   AF-A0A7C0U2N6-F1
#
_cell.length_a   1.000
_cell.length_b   1.000
_cell.length_c   1.000
_cell.angle_alpha   90.00
_cell.angle_beta   90.00
_cell.angle_gamma   90.00
#
_symmetry.space_group_name_H-M   'P 1'
#
loop_
_entity.id
_entity.type
_entity.pdbx_description
1 polymer ?
#
loop_
_entity_poly.entity_id
_entity_poly.type
_entity_poly.pdbx_seq_one_letter_code
_entity_poly.pdbx_strand_id
1 'polypeptide(L)'
;MERDEYFMRLAIREALKAEAENEVPVGAVLVKGEEILAMAHNQVIQKADPTAHAEILVLREAALKLKNYRLLDTELYVTIEPCMMCGGAIIQAR
;
A
#
# COMPACT_ATOMS: atom_id res chain seq x y z
N MET A 1 3.66 4.11 20.92
CA MET A 1 2.33 3.71 20.39
C MET A 1 1.71 4.75 19.45
N GLU A 2 2.28 5.95 19.27
CA GLU A 2 1.66 6.99 18.43
C GLU A 2 1.97 6.86 16.92
N ARG A 3 3.15 6.32 16.56
CA ARG A 3 3.62 6.27 15.17
C ARG A 3 2.85 5.29 14.29
N ASP A 4 2.73 4.04 14.73
CA ASP A 4 2.03 3.01 13.96
C ASP A 4 0.54 3.35 13.80
N GLU A 5 -0.07 3.92 14.84
CA GLU A 5 -1.46 4.39 14.77
C GLU A 5 -1.61 5.54 13.78
N TYR A 6 -0.66 6.49 13.75
CA TYR A 6 -0.66 7.58 12.78
C TYR A 6 -0.63 7.05 11.33
N PHE A 7 0.30 6.16 11.00
CA PHE A 7 0.40 5.60 9.65
C PHE A 7 -0.78 4.67 9.31
N MET A 8 -1.30 3.91 10.27
CA MET A 8 -2.51 3.13 10.06
C MET A 8 -3.73 4.02 9.79
N ARG A 9 -3.85 5.18 10.46
CA ARG A 9 -4.90 6.16 10.14
C ARG A 9 -4.77 6.75 8.74
N LEU A 10 -3.56 6.79 8.16
CA LEU A 10 -3.37 7.13 6.74
C LEU A 10 -3.85 6.00 5.83
N ALA A 11 -3.52 4.75 6.13
CA ALA A 11 -4.00 3.60 5.37
C ALA A 11 -5.54 3.50 5.41
N ILE A 12 -6.17 3.78 6.56
CA ILE A 12 -7.64 3.87 6.67
C ILE A 12 -8.20 4.99 5.79
N ARG A 13 -7.54 6.14 5.71
CA ARG A 13 -7.96 7.22 4.78
C ARG A 13 -7.93 6.78 3.32
N GLU A 14 -6.94 6.00 2.91
CA GLU A 14 -6.91 5.39 1.58
C GLU A 14 -8.03 4.36 1.40
N ALA A 15 -8.30 3.51 2.39
CA ALA A 15 -9.41 2.55 2.33
C ALA A 15 -10.77 3.23 2.13
N LEU A 16 -11.01 4.39 2.78
CA LEU A 16 -12.22 5.18 2.58
C LEU A 16 -12.33 5.78 1.17
N LYS A 17 -11.20 6.04 0.49
CA LYS A 17 -11.22 6.45 -0.93
C LYS A 17 -11.65 5.30 -1.83
N ALA A 18 -11.10 4.10 -1.61
CA ALA A 18 -11.57 2.90 -2.32
C ALA A 18 -13.09 2.69 -2.12
N GLU A 19 -13.59 2.82 -0.90
CA GLU A 19 -15.03 2.72 -0.63
C GLU A 19 -15.84 3.74 -1.43
N ALA A 20 -15.42 5.01 -1.44
CA ALA A 20 -16.08 6.07 -2.20
C ALA A 20 -16.05 5.82 -3.73
N GLU A 21 -15.04 5.08 -4.21
CA GLU A 21 -14.89 4.66 -5.60
C GLU A 21 -15.61 3.33 -5.93
N ASN A 22 -16.36 2.76 -4.98
CA ASN A 22 -17.02 1.44 -5.08
C ASN A 22 -16.06 0.26 -5.28
N GLU A 23 -14.85 0.38 -4.75
CA GLU A 23 -13.84 -0.68 -4.68
C GLU A 23 -13.92 -1.41 -3.32
N VAL A 24 -13.21 -2.53 -3.19
CA VAL A 24 -13.02 -3.17 -1.88
C VAL A 24 -12.23 -2.21 -0.97
N PRO A 25 -12.70 -1.87 0.25
CA PRO A 25 -12.12 -0.82 1.08
C PRO A 25 -10.81 -1.24 1.74
N VAL A 26 -9.73 -1.28 0.96
CA VAL A 26 -8.36 -1.59 1.41
C VAL A 26 -7.46 -0.43 1.04
N GLY A 27 -6.69 0.03 2.02
CA GLY A 27 -5.67 1.07 1.84
C GLY A 27 -4.32 0.61 2.37
N ALA A 28 -3.26 1.15 1.79
CA ALA A 28 -1.89 0.84 2.13
C ALA A 28 -1.00 2.09 2.09
N VAL A 29 -0.03 2.14 3.00
CA VAL A 29 0.97 3.20 3.10
C VAL A 29 2.34 2.58 3.31
N LEU A 30 3.31 2.94 2.47
CA LEU A 30 4.70 2.53 2.62
C LEU A 30 5.54 3.70 3.11
N VAL A 31 6.28 3.49 4.19
CA VAL A 31 7.12 4.51 4.82
C VAL A 31 8.58 4.08 4.93
N LYS A 32 9.49 5.06 5.00
CA LYS A 32 10.90 4.88 5.35
C LYS A 32 11.24 5.83 6.50
N GLY A 33 11.26 5.32 7.73
CA GLY A 33 11.27 6.17 8.91
C GLY A 33 10.01 7.03 8.97
N GLU A 34 10.15 8.35 9.06
CA GLU A 34 9.00 9.28 9.04
C GLU A 34 8.57 9.70 7.63
N GLU A 35 9.31 9.31 6.59
CA GLU A 35 9.00 9.67 5.21
C GLU A 35 7.95 8.72 4.63
N ILE A 36 6.83 9.28 4.15
CA ILE A 36 5.86 8.54 3.35
C ILE A 36 6.40 8.43 1.92
N LEU A 37 6.67 7.19 1.49
CA LEU A 37 7.14 6.92 0.14
C LEU A 37 6.00 6.91 -0.86
N ALA A 38 4.89 6.24 -0.51
CA ALA A 38 3.69 6.15 -1.32
C ALA A 38 2.46 5.82 -0.45
N MET A 39 1.27 6.13 -0.96
CA MET A 39 -0.02 5.73 -0.39
C MET A 39 -0.94 5.30 -1.53
N ALA A 40 -1.66 4.19 -1.36
CA ALA A 40 -2.58 3.71 -2.38
C ALA A 40 -3.76 2.97 -1.74
N HIS A 41 -4.82 2.79 -2.53
CA HIS A 41 -5.96 1.95 -2.18
C HIS A 41 -6.25 0.95 -3.29
N ASN A 42 -7.12 -0.02 -3.02
CA ASN A 42 -7.56 -0.99 -4.02
C ASN A 42 -8.24 -0.29 -5.21
N GLN A 43 -7.83 -0.63 -6.43
CA GLN A 43 -8.35 -0.02 -7.67
C GLN A 43 -8.58 -1.08 -8.76
N VAL A 44 -8.98 -2.29 -8.37
CA VAL A 44 -9.13 -3.44 -9.28
C VAL A 44 -10.18 -3.19 -10.36
N ILE A 45 -11.32 -2.63 -9.98
CA ILE A 45 -12.43 -2.33 -10.89
C ILE A 45 -12.05 -1.16 -11.80
N GLN A 46 -11.59 -0.05 -11.22
CA GLN A 46 -11.27 1.19 -11.93
C GLN A 46 -10.15 0.99 -12.96
N LYS A 47 -9.12 0.21 -12.61
CA LYS A 47 -7.98 -0.05 -13.52
C LYS A 47 -8.19 -1.24 -14.45
N ALA A 48 -9.29 -1.99 -14.29
CA ALA A 48 -9.51 -3.28 -14.94
C ALA A 48 -8.27 -4.20 -14.81
N ASP A 49 -7.63 -4.16 -13.64
CA ASP A 49 -6.37 -4.84 -13.35
C ASP A 49 -6.56 -5.71 -12.11
N PRO A 50 -6.58 -7.06 -12.25
CA PRO A 50 -6.79 -7.96 -11.11
C PRO A 50 -5.66 -7.89 -10.08
N THR A 51 -4.54 -7.23 -10.40
CA THR A 51 -3.39 -7.05 -9.50
C THR A 51 -3.37 -5.70 -8.81
N ALA A 52 -4.31 -4.78 -9.11
CA ALA A 52 -4.35 -3.42 -8.57
C ALA A 52 -4.85 -3.34 -7.11
N HIS A 53 -4.36 -4.22 -6.25
CA HIS A 53 -4.51 -4.15 -4.80
C HIS A 53 -3.68 -3.01 -4.22
N ALA A 54 -4.07 -2.50 -3.06
CA ALA A 54 -3.41 -1.38 -2.40
C ALA A 54 -1.90 -1.63 -2.19
N GLU A 55 -1.52 -2.84 -1.77
CA GLU A 55 -0.13 -3.23 -1.51
C GLU A 55 0.69 -3.26 -2.80
N ILE A 56 0.14 -3.80 -3.90
CA ILE A 56 0.84 -3.83 -5.18
C ILE A 56 1.08 -2.42 -5.72
N LEU A 57 0.05 -1.56 -5.63
CA LEU A 57 0.13 -0.19 -6.11
C LEU A 57 1.15 0.63 -5.30
N VAL A 58 1.13 0.53 -3.98
CA VAL A 58 2.05 1.28 -3.12
C VAL A 58 3.52 0.84 -3.32
N LEU A 59 3.77 -0.47 -3.48
CA LEU A 59 5.11 -0.99 -3.78
C LEU A 59 5.63 -0.48 -5.13
N ARG A 60 4.78 -0.50 -6.17
CA ARG A 60 5.13 0.00 -7.51
C ARG A 60 5.47 1.49 -7.50
N GLU A 61 4.64 2.29 -6.84
CA GLU A 61 4.85 3.75 -6.74
C GLU A 61 6.14 4.07 -5.98
N ALA A 62 6.35 3.43 -4.83
CA ALA A 62 7.57 3.61 -4.04
C ALA A 62 8.84 3.19 -4.80
N ALA A 63 8.79 2.07 -5.53
CA ALA A 63 9.93 1.61 -6.33
C ALA A 63 10.29 2.58 -7.45
N LEU A 64 9.29 3.19 -8.10
CA LEU A 64 9.51 4.24 -9.10
C LEU A 64 10.10 5.50 -8.46
N LYS A 65 9.57 5.94 -7.31
CA LYS A 65 10.07 7.10 -6.56
C LYS A 65 11.54 6.93 -6.17
N LEU A 66 11.90 5.76 -5.64
CA LEU A 66 13.27 5.43 -5.21
C LEU A 66 14.20 5.00 -6.35
N LYS A 67 13.65 4.79 -7.56
CA LYS A 67 14.35 4.19 -8.71
C LYS A 67 15.04 2.87 -8.35
N ASN A 68 14.40 2.08 -7.50
CA ASN A 68 14.92 0.81 -7.02
C ASN A 68 13.78 -0.14 -6.66
N TYR A 69 13.85 -1.39 -7.12
CA TYR A 69 12.84 -2.40 -6.79
C TYR A 69 12.97 -2.93 -5.36
N ARG A 70 14.13 -2.75 -4.71
CA ARG A 70 14.38 -3.13 -3.32
C ARG A 70 14.00 -1.97 -2.42
N LEU A 71 12.98 -2.17 -1.60
CA LEU A 71 12.41 -1.17 -0.70
C LEU A 71 12.95 -1.40 0.71
N LEU A 72 14.28 -1.34 0.85
CA LEU A 72 14.96 -1.61 2.11
C LEU A 72 14.67 -0.54 3.16
N ASP A 73 14.63 -0.98 4.42
CA ASP A 73 14.35 -0.15 5.59
C ASP A 73 12.98 0.54 5.49
N THR A 74 12.00 -0.16 4.93
CA THR A 74 10.62 0.32 4.82
C THR A 74 9.66 -0.50 5.67
N GLU A 75 8.56 0.13 6.04
CA GLU A 75 7.44 -0.50 6.74
C GLU A 75 6.17 -0.27 5.94
N LEU A 76 5.38 -1.33 5.78
CA LEU A 76 4.11 -1.32 5.07
C LEU A 76 2.96 -1.41 6.07
N TYR A 77 2.10 -0.39 6.09
CA TYR A 77 0.84 -0.39 6.83
C TYR A 77 -0.29 -0.68 5.85
N VAL A 78 -1.08 -1.72 6.13
CA VAL A 78 -2.23 -2.13 5.30
C VAL A 78 -3.43 -2.43 6.21
N THR A 79 -4.63 -2.04 5.77
CA THR A 79 -5.85 -2.15 6.60
C THR A 79 -6.41 -3.57 6.73
N ILE A 80 -5.96 -4.50 5.87
CA ILE A 80 -6.34 -5.92 5.88
C ILE A 80 -5.09 -6.76 5.70
N GLU A 81 -5.06 -7.96 6.28
CA GLU A 81 -3.99 -8.93 6.06
C GLU A 81 -3.77 -9.19 4.55
N PRO A 82 -2.52 -9.07 4.02
CA PRO A 82 -2.25 -9.25 2.61
C PRO A 82 -2.63 -10.64 2.08
N CYS A 83 -3.22 -10.68 0.89
CA CYS A 83 -3.43 -11.96 0.18
C CYS A 83 -2.10 -12.58 -0.30
N MET A 84 -2.11 -13.83 -0.76
CA MET A 84 -0.92 -14.55 -1.22
C MET A 84 -0.11 -13.81 -2.30
N MET A 85 -0.79 -13.13 -3.24
CA MET A 85 -0.14 -12.31 -4.26
C MET A 85 0.62 -11.14 -3.64
N CYS A 86 -0.05 -10.38 -2.77
CA CYS A 86 0.54 -9.22 -2.09
C CYS A 86 1.68 -9.63 -1.16
N GLY A 87 1.51 -10.70 -0.37
CA GLY A 87 2.55 -11.26 0.48
C GLY A 87 3.79 -11.68 -0.32
N GLY A 88 3.59 -12.33 -1.48
CA GLY A 88 4.67 -12.65 -2.41
C GLY A 88 5.39 -11.40 -2.94
N ALA A 89 4.64 -10.35 -3.30
CA ALA A 89 5.21 -9.09 -3.77
C ALA A 89 6.03 -8.37 -2.69
N ILE A 90 5.55 -8.37 -1.43
CA ILE A 90 6.26 -7.81 -0.28
C ILE A 90 7.62 -8.51 -0.12
N ILE A 91 7.66 -9.84 -0.11
CA ILE A 91 8.91 -10.62 -0.04
C ILE A 91 9.88 -10.26 -1.19
N GLN A 92 9.36 -10.05 -2.40
CA GLN A 92 10.18 -9.65 -3.55
C GLN A 92 10.72 -8.22 -3.41
N ALA A 93 10.00 -7.33 -2.73
CA ALA A 93 10.43 -5.96 -2.43
C ALA A 93 11.48 -5.89 -1.31
N ARG A 94 11.65 -6.97 -0.52
CA ARG A 94 12.52 -7.13 0.67
C ARG A 94 11.86 -6.65 1.95
#